data_AF-A0A2R6CGV5-F1
#
_entry.id   AF-A0A2R6CGV5-F1
#
_cell.length_a   1.000
_cell.length_b   1.000
_cell.length_c   1.000
_cell.angle_alpha   90.00
_cell.angle_beta   90.00
_cell.angle_gamma   90.00
#
_symmetry.space_group_name_H-M   'P 1'
#
loop_
_entity.id
_entity.type
_entity.pdbx_description
1 polymer ?
#
loop_
_entity_poly.entity_id
_entity_poly.type
_entity_poly.pdbx_seq_one_letter_code
_entity_poly.pdbx_strand_id
1 'polypeptide(L)'
;AGFYATDCAAASATGAGEQIAEFGLARAAVEAVADGTPPDRAAEETIAAFEEQTGATAGVIVADTDCQGGTAFNSAMMQTARTGLDG
;
A
#
# COMPACT_ATOMS: atom_id res chain seq x y z
N ALA A 1 12.73 0.94 2.45
CA ALA A 1 12.43 -0.28 3.22
C ALA A 1 11.04 -0.75 2.82
N GLY A 2 10.94 -1.88 2.12
CA GLY A 2 9.68 -2.40 1.57
C GLY A 2 8.87 -3.26 2.56
N PHE A 3 9.25 -3.31 3.82
CA PHE A 3 8.56 -4.10 4.83
C PHE A 3 8.78 -3.48 6.21
N TYR A 4 7.73 -3.42 7.01
CA TYR A 4 7.76 -2.89 8.37
C TYR A 4 6.76 -3.66 9.23
N ALA A 5 7.15 -4.11 10.41
CA ALA A 5 6.30 -4.86 11.32
C ALA A 5 6.45 -4.38 12.75
N THR A 6 5.34 -4.37 13.48
CA THR A 6 5.22 -4.02 14.90
C THR A 6 4.47 -5.12 15.63
N ASP A 7 4.34 -4.98 16.95
CA ASP A 7 3.59 -5.91 17.79
C ASP A 7 2.09 -5.94 17.45
N CYS A 8 1.54 -4.85 16.89
CA CYS A 8 0.12 -4.70 16.58
C CYS A 8 -0.20 -4.95 15.10
N ALA A 9 0.69 -4.59 14.18
CA ALA A 9 0.46 -4.72 12.74
C ALA A 9 1.75 -4.85 11.93
N ALA A 10 1.65 -5.46 10.75
CA ALA A 10 2.72 -5.61 9.77
C ALA A 10 2.29 -5.11 8.40
N ALA A 11 3.18 -4.40 7.70
CA ALA A 11 2.98 -3.97 6.34
C ALA A 11 4.14 -4.35 5.41
N SER A 12 3.80 -4.67 4.17
CA SER A 12 4.74 -4.95 3.09
C SER A 12 4.42 -4.07 1.90
N ALA A 13 5.38 -3.26 1.48
CA ALA A 13 5.32 -2.37 0.35
C ALA A 13 6.15 -2.93 -0.83
N THR A 14 5.53 -3.01 -2.00
CA THR A 14 6.13 -3.47 -3.26
C THR A 14 6.01 -2.38 -4.32
N GLY A 15 7.01 -2.25 -5.22
CA GLY A 15 7.02 -1.25 -6.28
C GLY A 15 8.37 -0.54 -6.43
N ALA A 16 8.34 0.75 -6.73
CA ALA A 16 9.53 1.60 -6.92
C ALA A 16 10.32 1.75 -5.60
N GLY A 17 11.26 0.84 -5.34
CA GLY A 17 11.90 0.65 -4.04
C GLY A 17 12.65 1.85 -3.47
N GLU A 18 13.17 2.73 -4.33
CA GLU A 18 13.85 3.97 -3.93
C GLU A 18 12.85 4.97 -3.32
N GLN A 19 11.75 5.22 -4.02
CA GLN A 19 10.65 6.08 -3.58
C GLN A 19 9.92 5.51 -2.36
N ILE A 20 9.72 4.18 -2.31
CA ILE A 20 9.10 3.49 -1.16
C ILE A 20 9.97 3.69 0.09
N ALA A 21 11.30 3.67 -0.05
CA ALA A 21 12.22 3.91 1.04
C ALA A 21 12.22 5.37 1.49
N GLU A 22 12.16 6.31 0.56
CA GLU A 22 12.13 7.75 0.84
C GLU A 22 10.83 8.18 1.53
N PHE A 23 9.70 7.67 1.08
CA PHE A 23 8.39 7.97 1.67
C PHE A 23 8.12 7.22 2.98
N GLY A 24 8.70 6.01 3.15
CA GLY A 24 8.43 5.18 4.32
C GLY A 24 7.05 4.54 4.31
N LEU A 25 6.57 4.12 3.13
CA LEU A 25 5.20 3.62 2.89
C LEU A 25 4.72 2.57 3.91
N ALA A 26 5.53 1.55 4.17
CA ALA A 26 5.17 0.48 5.10
C ALA A 26 5.06 0.98 6.56
N ARG A 27 5.85 1.99 6.94
CA ARG A 27 5.81 2.56 8.28
C ARG A 27 4.57 3.42 8.50
N ALA A 28 4.26 4.29 7.53
CA ALA A 28 3.07 5.14 7.57
C ALA A 28 1.77 4.31 7.68
N ALA A 29 1.69 3.22 6.91
CA ALA A 29 0.53 2.34 6.95
C ALA A 29 0.36 1.63 8.31
N VAL A 30 1.46 1.19 8.93
CA VAL A 30 1.41 0.56 10.26
C VAL A 30 1.13 1.57 11.37
N GLU A 31 1.68 2.79 11.28
CA GLU A 31 1.38 3.87 12.23
C GLU A 31 -0.11 4.24 12.22
N ALA A 32 -0.74 4.28 11.05
CA ALA A 32 -2.18 4.53 10.93
C ALA A 32 -3.03 3.41 11.59
N VAL A 33 -2.64 2.14 11.41
CA VAL A 33 -3.31 1.01 12.09
C VAL A 33 -3.10 1.06 13.59
N ALA A 34 -1.90 1.40 14.06
CA ALA A 34 -1.62 1.58 15.47
C ALA A 34 -2.41 2.72 16.12
N ASP A 35 -2.81 3.74 15.35
CA ASP A 35 -3.68 4.83 15.79
C ASP A 35 -5.18 4.43 15.86
N GLY A 36 -5.52 3.23 15.36
CA GLY A 36 -6.88 2.69 15.35
C GLY A 36 -7.60 2.84 14.00
N THR A 37 -6.89 3.21 12.93
CA THR A 37 -7.44 3.23 11.57
C THR A 37 -7.54 1.80 11.03
N PRO A 38 -8.65 1.40 10.39
CA PRO A 38 -8.74 0.08 9.80
C PRO A 38 -7.67 -0.11 8.71
N PRO A 39 -7.07 -1.31 8.60
CA PRO A 39 -5.92 -1.56 7.73
C PRO A 39 -6.20 -1.29 6.25
N ASP A 40 -7.45 -1.45 5.81
CA ASP A 40 -7.89 -1.16 4.45
C ASP A 40 -7.80 0.35 4.15
N ARG A 41 -8.33 1.19 5.04
CA ARG A 41 -8.25 2.66 4.93
C ARG A 41 -6.84 3.16 5.04
N ALA A 42 -6.08 2.64 6.01
CA ALA A 42 -4.67 2.99 6.19
C ALA A 42 -3.87 2.70 4.90
N ALA A 43 -4.12 1.56 4.25
CA ALA A 43 -3.48 1.22 2.98
C ALA A 43 -3.89 2.19 1.85
N GLU A 44 -5.20 2.45 1.67
CA GLU A 44 -5.70 3.36 0.64
C GLU A 44 -5.13 4.78 0.77
N GLU A 45 -5.20 5.38 1.97
CA GLU A 45 -4.73 6.74 2.22
C GLU A 45 -3.22 6.87 2.03
N THR A 46 -2.46 5.87 2.50
CA THR A 46 -1.00 5.86 2.35
C THR A 46 -0.58 5.78 0.89
N ILE A 47 -1.27 4.97 0.09
CA ILE A 47 -1.00 4.82 -1.35
C ILE A 47 -1.40 6.08 -2.14
N ALA A 48 -2.54 6.70 -1.80
CA ALA A 48 -2.96 7.95 -2.43
C ALA A 48 -1.96 9.09 -2.16
N ALA A 49 -1.50 9.22 -0.90
CA ALA A 49 -0.48 10.20 -0.52
C ALA A 49 0.88 9.93 -1.19
N PHE A 50 1.24 8.66 -1.37
CA PHE A 50 2.45 8.27 -2.10
C PHE A 50 2.38 8.64 -3.58
N GLU A 51 1.24 8.39 -4.23
CA GLU A 51 1.03 8.78 -5.63
C GLU A 51 1.16 10.29 -5.81
N GLU A 52 0.51 11.06 -4.94
CA GLU A 52 0.51 12.52 -5.01
C GLU A 52 1.91 13.11 -4.78
N GLN A 53 2.69 12.56 -3.85
CA GLN A 53 4.02 13.08 -3.53
C GLN A 53 5.12 12.59 -4.49
N THR A 54 5.06 11.35 -4.94
CA THR A 54 6.17 10.73 -5.71
C THR A 54 5.88 10.60 -7.20
N GLY A 55 4.59 10.58 -7.60
CA GLY A 55 4.17 10.23 -8.95
C GLY A 55 4.52 8.79 -9.36
N ALA A 56 5.02 7.97 -8.41
CA ALA A 56 5.45 6.61 -8.64
C ALA A 56 4.35 5.63 -8.25
N THR A 57 4.51 4.39 -8.73
CA THR A 57 3.55 3.32 -8.52
C THR A 57 4.07 2.28 -7.53
N ALA A 58 3.21 1.91 -6.61
CA ALA A 58 3.47 1.00 -5.52
C ALA A 58 2.19 0.24 -5.11
N GLY A 59 2.40 -0.78 -4.28
CA GLY A 59 1.36 -1.47 -3.54
C GLY A 59 1.80 -1.68 -2.11
N VAL A 60 0.85 -1.66 -1.18
CA VAL A 60 1.06 -1.98 0.23
C VAL A 60 0.02 -3.00 0.68
N ILE A 61 0.48 -3.97 1.44
CA ILE A 61 -0.34 -4.96 2.14
C ILE A 61 -0.13 -4.68 3.61
N VAL A 62 -1.21 -4.51 4.36
CA VAL A 62 -1.21 -4.29 5.80
C VAL A 62 -2.01 -5.40 6.46
N ALA A 63 -1.50 -5.97 7.53
CA ALA A 63 -2.16 -6.99 8.32
C ALA A 63 -2.07 -6.61 9.79
N ASP A 64 -3.21 -6.62 10.47
CA ASP A 64 -3.34 -6.43 11.90
C ASP A 64 -3.39 -7.80 12.63
N THR A 65 -3.04 -7.79 13.92
CA THR A 65 -3.13 -8.96 14.81
C THR A 65 -4.55 -9.54 14.95
N ASP A 66 -5.60 -8.76 14.69
CA ASP A 66 -7.00 -9.17 14.80
C ASP A 66 -7.51 -9.93 13.56
N CYS A 67 -6.60 -10.48 12.73
CA CYS A 67 -6.89 -11.10 11.43
C CYS A 67 -7.53 -10.15 10.40
N GLN A 68 -7.52 -8.85 10.66
CA GLN A 68 -7.99 -7.83 9.72
C GLN A 68 -6.81 -7.40 8.86
N GLY A 69 -6.95 -7.52 7.54
CA GLY A 69 -5.93 -7.13 6.58
C GLY A 69 -6.52 -6.16 5.57
N GLY A 70 -5.67 -5.29 5.04
CA GLY A 70 -6.00 -4.34 4.00
C GLY A 70 -4.92 -4.31 2.94
N THR A 71 -5.32 -4.14 1.69
CA THR A 71 -4.36 -4.04 0.58
C THR A 71 -4.74 -2.88 -0.32
N ALA A 72 -3.77 -2.05 -0.67
CA ALA A 72 -3.95 -0.97 -1.62
C ALA A 72 -2.80 -0.93 -2.60
N PHE A 73 -3.08 -0.55 -3.85
CA PHE A 73 -2.05 -0.35 -4.85
C PHE A 73 -2.50 0.75 -5.81
N ASN A 74 -1.61 1.70 -6.09
CA ASN A 74 -1.80 2.68 -7.16
C ASN A 74 -1.08 2.26 -8.44
N SER A 75 -0.36 1.12 -8.42
CA SER A 75 0.19 0.50 -9.63
C SER A 75 -0.87 0.50 -10.72
N ALA A 76 -0.56 1.15 -11.84
CA ALA A 76 -1.54 1.67 -12.78
C ALA A 76 -2.71 0.69 -12.94
N MET A 77 -3.90 1.11 -12.48
CA MET A 77 -5.18 0.58 -12.95
C MET A 77 -5.38 0.90 -14.45
N MET A 78 -4.34 0.76 -15.27
CA MET A 78 -4.50 0.35 -16.66
C MET A 78 -4.54 -1.18 -16.69
N GLN A 79 -5.54 -1.77 -16.03
CA GLN A 79 -6.20 -2.89 -16.69
C GLN A 79 -7.11 -2.26 -17.74
N THR A 80 -6.52 -1.84 -18.85
CA THR A 80 -7.14 -2.09 -20.14
C THR A 80 -7.42 -3.59 -20.19
N ALA A 81 -8.57 -4.01 -19.66
CA ALA A 81 -9.30 -5.11 -20.25
C ALA A 81 -9.77 -4.62 -21.63
N ARG A 82 -8.82 -4.48 -22.56
CA ARG A 82 -9.12 -4.68 -23.96
C ARG A 82 -9.06 -6.19 -24.15
N THR A 83 -10.12 -6.85 -23.72
CA THR A 83 -10.56 -8.05 -24.42
C THR A 83 -11.00 -7.58 -25.80
N GLY A 84 -10.03 -7.32 -26.67
CA GLY A 84 -10.20 -7.50 -28.09
C GLY A 84 -10.33 -9.01 -28.27
N LEU A 85 -11.56 -9.51 -28.21
CA LEU A 85 -11.88 -10.73 -28.93
C LEU A 85 -11.93 -10.30 -30.40
N ASP A 86 -10.77 -10.28 -31.03
CA ASP A 86 -10.69 -10.46 -32.46
C ASP A 86 -11.07 -11.93 -32.72
N GLY A 87 -12.27 -12.16 -33.27
CA GLY A 87 -12.79 -13.48 -33.61
C GLY A 87 -14.28 -13.49 -33.87
#